data_AF-Q3SUP1-F1
#
_entry.id   AF-Q3SUP1-F1
#
_cell.length_a   1.000
_cell.length_b   1.000
_cell.length_c   1.000
_cell.angle_alpha   90.00
_cell.angle_beta   90.00
_cell.angle_gamma   90.00
#
_symmetry.space_group_name_H-M   'P 1'
#
loop_
_entity.id
_entity.type
_entity.pdbx_description
1 polymer ?
#
loop_
_entity_poly.entity_id
_entity_poly.type
_entity_poly.pdbx_seq_one_letter_code
_entity_poly.pdbx_strand_id
1 'polypeptide(L)' 'MRDELLNETLFHSLAHARVEIAAWVEDYNRERPHSSLGYATPAAFAAELDKQWPASLRPTGSATQPIASTALMRKTTTRL' A
#
# COMPACT_ATOMS: atom_id res chain seq x y z
N MET A 1 10.08 0.18 5.69
CA MET A 1 9.64 1.56 5.36
C MET A 1 10.13 2.55 6.42
N ARG A 2 9.42 2.78 7.54
CA ARG A 2 9.88 3.75 8.58
C ARG A 2 11.27 3.44 9.12
N ASP A 3 11.54 2.17 9.41
CA ASP A 3 12.78 1.78 10.11
C ASP A 3 14.03 1.86 9.21
N GLU A 4 13.87 1.81 7.89
CA GLU A 4 14.99 1.98 6.94
C GLU A 4 15.49 3.43 6.94
N LEU A 5 14.59 4.41 6.78
CA LEU A 5 14.96 5.83 6.80
C LEU A 5 15.60 6.23 8.14
N LEU A 6 15.05 5.71 9.24
CA LEU A 6 15.54 6.02 10.59
C LEU A 6 16.87 5.32 10.94
N ASN A 7 17.18 4.19 10.30
CA ASN A 7 18.44 3.50 10.52
C ASN A 7 19.60 4.11 9.72
N GLU A 8 19.33 4.66 8.54
CA GLU A 8 20.37 5.19 7.63
C GLU A 8 20.70 6.67 7.88
N THR A 9 19.81 7.42 8.55
CA THR A 9 19.94 8.89 8.64
C THR A 9 19.91 9.39 10.07
N LEU A 10 21.00 10.03 10.49
CA LEU A 10 21.01 10.85 11.70
C LEU A 10 20.44 12.25 11.39
N PHE A 11 19.46 12.69 12.19
CA PHE A 11 18.85 14.00 12.00
C PHE A 11 19.52 15.05 12.88
N HIS A 12 20.11 16.06 12.24
CA HIS A 12 20.82 17.15 12.92
C HIS A 12 19.90 18.31 13.32
N SER A 13 18.73 18.44 12.67
CA SER A 13 17.72 19.45 12.97
C SER A 13 16.36 19.08 12.37
N LEU A 14 15.30 19.78 12.77
CA LEU A 14 13.98 19.61 12.16
C LEU A 14 13.97 19.98 10.67
N ALA A 15 14.70 21.04 10.29
CA ALA A 15 14.80 21.44 8.89
C ALA A 15 15.47 20.34 8.05
N HIS A 16 16.56 19.76 8.55
CA HIS A 16 17.24 18.63 7.92
C HIS A 16 16.31 17.43 7.79
N ALA A 17 15.61 17.05 8.86
CA ALA A 17 14.67 15.94 8.83
C ALA A 17 13.57 16.09 7.77
N ARG A 18 13.03 17.30 7.60
CA ARG A 18 12.01 17.56 6.57
C ARG A 18 12.54 17.34 5.15
N VAL A 19 13.79 17.70 4.88
CA VAL A 19 14.42 17.50 3.56
C VAL A 19 14.65 16.02 3.31
N GLU A 20 15.27 15.33 4.27
CA GLU A 20 15.58 13.89 4.16
C GLU A 20 14.31 13.04 3.99
N ILE A 21 13.26 13.33 4.78
CA ILE A 21 11.97 12.64 4.64
C ILE A 21 11.37 12.90 3.25
N ALA A 22 11.40 14.13 2.75
CA ALA A 22 10.83 14.46 1.45
C ALA A 22 11.55 13.73 0.31
N ALA A 23 12.88 13.71 0.34
CA ALA A 23 13.69 12.98 -0.63
C ALA A 23 13.40 11.47 -0.58
N TRP A 24 13.32 10.90 0.62
CA TRP A 24 13.06 9.48 0.80
C TRP A 24 11.65 9.07 0.38
N VAL A 25 10.64 9.91 0.63
CA VAL A 25 9.26 9.66 0.18
C VAL A 25 9.18 9.64 -1.35
N GLU A 26 9.96 10.46 -2.04
CA GLU A 26 10.09 10.40 -3.49
C GLU A 26 10.62 9.02 -3.90
N ASP A 27 11.84 8.71 -3.48
CA ASP A 27 12.59 7.50 -3.87
C ASP A 27 11.78 6.23 -3.60
N TYR A 28 11.21 6.12 -2.40
CA TYR A 28 10.36 4.99 -2.02
C TYR A 28 9.16 4.81 -2.96
N ASN A 29 8.47 5.91 -3.28
CA ASN A 29 7.25 5.84 -4.07
C ASN A 29 7.51 5.59 -5.55
N ARG A 30 8.65 6.03 -6.08
CA ARG A 30 8.87 6.08 -7.53
C ARG A 30 9.97 5.17 -8.04
N GLU A 31 10.98 4.88 -7.24
CA GLU A 31 12.15 4.13 -7.70
C GLU A 31 12.17 2.69 -7.16
N ARG A 32 11.63 2.44 -5.96
CA ARG A 32 11.77 1.14 -5.28
C ARG A 32 10.64 0.15 -5.61
N PRO A 33 10.94 -1.01 -6.23
CA PRO A 33 9.99 -2.10 -6.41
C PRO A 33 9.62 -2.78 -5.09
N HIS A 34 8.36 -3.18 -4.91
CA HIS A 34 7.93 -3.88 -3.69
C HIS A 34 7.29 -5.22 -4.00
N SER A 35 7.74 -6.28 -3.34
CA SER A 35 7.28 -7.65 -3.58
C SER A 35 5.76 -7.82 -3.32
N SER A 36 5.20 -7.12 -2.35
CA SER A 36 3.75 -7.10 -2.07
C SER A 36 2.93 -6.47 -3.19
N LEU A 37 3.56 -5.65 -4.04
CA LEU A 37 2.96 -5.01 -5.22
C LEU A 37 3.38 -5.72 -6.51
N GLY A 38 3.82 -6.98 -6.43
CA GLY A 38 4.30 -7.73 -7.59
C GLY A 38 5.58 -7.15 -8.20
N TYR A 39 6.44 -6.55 -7.37
CA TYR A 39 7.63 -5.79 -7.79
C TYR A 39 7.32 -4.54 -8.63
N ALA A 40 6.12 -3.97 -8.52
CA ALA A 40 5.86 -2.60 -8.96
C ALA A 40 6.31 -1.58 -7.90
N THR A 41 6.56 -0.34 -8.33
CA THR A 41 6.71 0.79 -7.41
C THR A 41 5.33 1.25 -6.94
N PRO A 42 5.20 1.85 -5.74
CA PRO A 42 3.93 2.38 -5.26
C PRO A 42 3.22 3.32 -6.24
N ALA A 43 3.96 4.21 -6.90
CA ALA A 43 3.40 5.13 -7.90
C ALA A 43 2.87 4.39 -9.14
N ALA A 44 3.59 3.38 -9.64
CA ALA A 44 3.14 2.58 -10.77
C ALA A 44 1.87 1.78 -10.42
N PHE A 45 1.82 1.20 -9.22
CA PHE A 45 0.65 0.49 -8.73
C PHE A 45 -0.57 1.41 -8.60
N ALA A 46 -0.40 2.60 -8.03
CA ALA A 46 -1.48 3.58 -7.90
C ALA A 46 -2.03 4.02 -9.27
N ALA A 47 -1.15 4.23 -10.25
CA ALA A 47 -1.56 4.58 -11.61
C ALA A 47 -2.37 3.45 -12.28
N GLU A 48 -2.02 2.19 -12.03
CA GLU A 48 -2.79 1.05 -12.54
C GLU A 48 -4.16 0.93 -11.85
N LEU A 49 -4.20 1.15 -10.53
CA LEU A 49 -5.46 1.18 -9.79
C LEU A 49 -6.39 2.29 -10.29
N ASP A 50 -5.86 3.47 -10.62
CA ASP A 50 -6.65 4.59 -11.15
C ASP A 50 -7.27 4.28 -12.53
N LYS A 51 -6.60 3.46 -13.37
CA LYS A 51 -7.18 2.98 -14.64
C LYS A 51 -8.30 1.97 -14.39
N GLN A 52 -8.07 1.05 -13.45
CA GLN A 52 -9.03 0.01 -13.13
C GLN A 52 -10.27 0.57 -12.42
N TRP A 53 -10.09 1.67 -11.68
CA TRP A 53 -11.08 2.20 -10.78
C TRP A 53 -11.01 3.74 -10.74
N PRO A 54 -11.54 4.40 -11.79
CA PRO A 54 -11.52 5.86 -11.86
C PRO A 54 -12.22 6.49 -10.66
N ALA A 55 -11.83 7.72 -10.33
CA ALA A 55 -12.15 8.45 -9.09
C ALA A 55 -13.61 8.34 -8.58
N SER A 56 -14.59 8.15 -9.46
CA SER A 56 -16.00 7.92 -9.13
C SER A 56 -16.27 6.72 -8.23
N LEU A 57 -15.37 5.75 -8.17
CA LEU A 57 -15.60 4.51 -7.45
C LEU A 57 -14.68 4.37 -6.23
N ARG A 58 -13.60 5.17 -6.12
CA ARG A 58 -12.54 5.02 -5.10
C ARG A 58 -13.17 4.86 -3.70
N PRO A 59 -12.77 3.88 -2.89
CA PRO A 59 -13.25 3.78 -1.52
C PRO A 59 -12.70 4.99 -0.76
N THR A 60 -13.49 6.04 -0.65
CA THR A 60 -13.14 7.27 0.06
C THR A 60 -13.29 7.02 1.55
N GLY A 61 -12.35 6.28 2.14
CA GLY A 61 -12.28 6.08 3.58
C GLY A 61 -12.10 4.64 4.01
N SER A 62 -11.53 4.48 5.21
CA SER A 62 -11.50 3.24 5.96
C SER A 62 -12.84 2.54 5.87
N ALA A 63 -12.80 1.28 5.44
CA ALA A 63 -13.96 0.49 5.05
C ALA A 63 -15.12 0.58 6.05
N THR A 64 -16.32 0.90 5.56
CA THR A 64 -17.59 0.53 6.22
C THR A 64 -18.27 -0.67 5.54
N GLN A 65 -17.69 -1.20 4.46
CA GLN A 65 -18.25 -2.39 3.80
C GLN A 65 -17.49 -3.65 4.23
N PRO A 66 -18.17 -4.67 4.79
CA PRO A 66 -17.52 -5.91 5.15
C PRO A 66 -17.07 -6.62 3.87
N ILE A 67 -15.75 -6.76 3.69
CA ILE A 67 -15.12 -7.56 2.62
C ILE A 67 -15.13 -9.05 3.01
N ALA A 68 -16.26 -9.53 3.55
CA ALA A 68 -16.45 -10.93 3.87
C ALA A 68 -17.75 -11.37 3.19
N SER A 69 -17.63 -11.94 1.99
CA SER A 69 -18.65 -12.89 1.55
C SER A 69 -18.59 -14.05 2.53
N THR A 70 -19.62 -14.21 3.35
CA THR A 70 -19.79 -15.35 4.24
C THR A 70 -19.53 -16.61 3.42
N ALA A 71 -18.49 -17.37 3.77
CA ALA A 71 -18.17 -18.61 3.11
C ALA A 71 -19.41 -19.51 3.16
N LEU A 72 -20.02 -19.77 2.00
CA LEU A 72 -21.08 -20.75 1.86
C LEU A 72 -20.47 -22.12 2.20
N MET A 73 -20.67 -22.57 3.45
CA MET A 73 -20.27 -23.90 3.90
C MET A 73 -20.85 -24.93 2.93
N ARG A 74 -19.95 -25.60 2.19
CA ARG A 74 -20.30 -26.75 1.36
C ARG A 74 -20.85 -27.84 2.29
N LYS A 75 -22.14 -28.15 2.16
CA LYS A 75 -22.79 -29.27 2.85
C LYS A 75 -22.13 -30.58 2.39
N THR A 76 -21.33 -31.21 3.24
CA THR A 76 -20.90 -32.60 3.02
C THR A 76 -22.03 -33.53 3.43
N THR A 77 -22.74 -34.06 2.44
CA THR A 77 -23.59 -35.24 2.59
C THR A 77 -22.68 -36.46 2.63
N THR A 78 -22.45 -37.03 3.81
CA THR A 78 -21.90 -38.38 3.97
C THR A 78 -23.07 -39.35 3.96
N ARG A 79 -23.12 -40.19 2.91
CA ARG A 79 -24.04 -41.33 2.79
C ARG A 79 -23.24 -42.59 3.11
N LEU A 80 -23.68 -43.35 4.11
CA LEU A 80 -23.49 -44.80 4.19
C LEU A 80 -24.90 -45.40 4.24
#